data_AF-A0A3L7RTJ2-F1
#
_entry.id   AF-A0A3L7RTJ2-F1
#
_cell.length_a   1.000
_cell.length_b   1.000
_cell.length_c   1.000
_cell.angle_alpha   90.00
_cell.angle_beta   90.00
_cell.angle_gamma   90.00
#
_symmetry.space_group_name_H-M   'P 1'
#
loop_
_entity.id
_entity.type
_entity.pdbx_description
1 polymer ?
#
loop_
_entity_poly.entity_id
_entity_poly.type
_entity_poly.pdbx_seq_one_letter_code
_entity_poly.pdbx_strand_id
1 'polypeptide(L)'
;MPTGLNARAAGIVAAGLADADRLGLVGHRTDAGVQIVDAGVKAAGGDEAGLLLAHAALAGLGEVWLEACGTPPHHHRIHPASDPWDGRCPWPIVAVESEAPIAACLASQYAGWKVSE
;
A
#
# COMPACT_ATOMS: atom_id res chain seq x y z
N MET A 1 3.98 -19.03 -16.00
CA MET A 1 3.90 -19.13 -14.53
C MET A 1 3.19 -17.89 -14.03
N PRO A 2 2.19 -17.99 -13.13
CA PRO A 2 1.70 -16.80 -12.46
C PRO A 2 2.86 -16.07 -11.80
N THR A 3 2.97 -14.76 -12.02
CA THR A 3 4.05 -13.91 -11.50
C THR A 3 4.08 -14.02 -9.98
N GLY A 4 5.24 -14.38 -9.40
CA GLY A 4 5.38 -14.56 -7.95
C GLY A 4 5.20 -13.24 -7.16
N LEU A 5 4.90 -13.34 -5.85
CA LEU A 5 4.58 -12.18 -4.99
C LEU A 5 5.65 -11.08 -5.07
N ASN A 6 6.93 -11.47 -4.93
CA ASN A 6 8.05 -10.53 -5.01
C ASN A 6 8.17 -9.84 -6.37
N ALA A 7 7.94 -10.57 -7.47
CA ALA A 7 8.03 -9.99 -8.81
C ALA A 7 6.89 -8.99 -9.07
N ARG A 8 5.70 -9.23 -8.51
CA ARG A 8 4.58 -8.28 -8.55
C ARG A 8 4.88 -7.03 -7.73
N ALA A 9 5.30 -7.20 -6.48
CA ALA A 9 5.67 -6.08 -5.60
C ALA A 9 6.80 -5.24 -6.21
N ALA A 10 7.83 -5.88 -6.79
CA ALA A 10 8.92 -5.19 -7.48
C ALA A 10 8.42 -4.38 -8.68
N GLY A 11 7.46 -4.91 -9.46
CA GLY A 11 6.83 -4.17 -10.57
C GLY A 11 6.09 -2.93 -10.11
N ILE A 12 5.35 -3.02 -8.99
CA ILE A 12 4.64 -1.87 -8.38
C ILE A 12 5.63 -0.80 -7.94
N VAL A 13 6.66 -1.19 -7.18
CA VAL A 13 7.70 -0.25 -6.70
C VAL A 13 8.45 0.39 -7.88
N ALA A 14 8.78 -0.37 -8.93
CA ALA A 14 9.44 0.16 -10.11
C ALA A 14 8.58 1.20 -10.85
N ALA A 15 7.27 0.96 -10.97
CA ALA A 15 6.33 1.92 -11.54
C ALA A 15 6.24 3.20 -10.69
N GLY A 16 6.20 3.06 -9.36
CA GLY A 16 6.22 4.22 -8.45
C GLY A 16 7.50 5.04 -8.53
N LEU A 17 8.66 4.38 -8.65
CA LEU A 17 9.95 5.07 -8.82
C LEU A 17 10.06 5.84 -10.15
N ALA A 18 9.32 5.45 -11.18
CA ALA A 18 9.26 6.21 -12.44
C ALA A 18 8.55 7.57 -12.26
N ASP A 19 7.82 7.76 -11.16
CA ASP A 19 7.04 8.95 -10.83
C ASP A 19 7.36 9.44 -9.40
N ALA A 20 8.62 9.25 -8.99
CA ALA A 20 9.06 9.43 -7.61
C ALA A 20 8.80 10.85 -7.08
N ASP A 21 9.04 11.87 -7.90
CA ASP A 21 8.85 13.28 -7.51
C ASP A 21 7.40 13.59 -7.15
N ARG A 22 6.43 13.11 -7.95
CA ARG A 22 5.00 13.33 -7.70
C ARG A 22 4.55 12.58 -6.45
N LEU A 23 5.02 11.34 -6.28
CA LEU A 23 4.67 10.51 -5.14
C LEU A 23 5.40 10.92 -3.85
N GLY A 24 6.35 11.85 -3.90
CA GLY A 24 7.15 12.24 -2.74
C GLY A 24 8.12 11.14 -2.28
N LEU A 25 8.62 10.31 -3.20
CA LEU A 25 9.57 9.23 -2.96
C LEU A 25 11.00 9.66 -3.28
N VAL A 26 11.99 9.06 -2.59
CA VAL A 26 13.41 9.22 -2.92
C VAL A 26 14.06 7.85 -3.08
N GLY A 27 14.56 7.57 -4.29
CA GLY A 27 15.30 6.35 -4.58
C GLY A 27 16.81 6.52 -4.40
N HIS A 28 17.46 5.56 -3.73
CA HIS A 28 18.91 5.49 -3.60
C HIS A 28 19.40 4.08 -3.93
N ARG A 29 20.43 3.96 -4.77
CA ARG A 29 21.09 2.68 -5.05
C ARG A 29 22.40 2.59 -4.29
N THR A 30 22.59 1.52 -3.53
CA THR A 30 23.86 1.27 -2.83
C THR A 30 24.92 0.73 -3.79
N ASP A 31 26.19 0.78 -3.38
CA ASP A 31 27.31 0.21 -4.14
C ASP A 31 27.16 -1.31 -4.36
N ALA A 32 26.45 -2.00 -3.46
CA ALA A 32 26.11 -3.42 -3.59
C ALA A 32 24.93 -3.68 -4.56
N GLY A 33 24.39 -2.62 -5.19
CA GLY A 33 23.29 -2.72 -6.16
C GLY A 33 21.88 -2.73 -5.56
N VAL A 34 21.74 -2.61 -4.23
CA VAL A 34 20.43 -2.60 -3.55
C VAL A 34 19.71 -1.29 -3.83
N GLN A 35 18.45 -1.37 -4.27
CA GLN A 35 17.58 -0.21 -4.37
C GLN A 35 16.88 0.02 -3.02
N ILE A 36 17.15 1.17 -2.40
CA ILE A 36 16.45 1.67 -1.23
C ILE A 36 15.46 2.73 -1.72
N VAL A 37 14.22 2.67 -1.24
CA VAL A 37 13.18 3.66 -1.52
C VAL A 37 12.76 4.28 -0.20
N ASP A 38 13.07 5.56 -0.03
CA ASP A 38 12.60 6.36 1.09
C ASP A 38 11.23 6.95 0.73
N ALA A 39 10.24 6.64 1.55
CA ALA A 39 8.85 7.06 1.38
C ALA A 39 8.33 7.92 2.55
N GLY A 40 9.22 8.41 3.43
CA GLY A 40 8.79 9.25 4.56
C GLY A 40 9.81 9.47 5.69
N VAL A 41 11.06 9.03 5.55
CA VAL A 41 12.12 9.31 6.54
C VAL A 41 12.74 10.69 6.29
N LYS A 42 13.26 10.90 5.07
CA LYS A 42 13.71 12.21 4.57
C LYS A 42 12.87 12.66 3.38
N ALA A 43 12.33 11.70 2.63
CA ALA A 43 11.37 11.96 1.57
C ALA A 43 10.09 12.57 2.16
N ALA A 44 9.39 13.39 1.37
CA ALA A 44 8.15 14.03 1.80
C ALA A 44 7.03 12.99 2.07
N GLY A 45 7.01 11.91 1.28
CA GLY A 45 5.92 10.93 1.28
C GLY A 45 4.59 11.55 0.89
N GLY A 46 3.50 10.94 1.35
CA GLY A 46 2.13 11.40 1.13
C GLY A 46 1.17 10.24 0.94
N ASP A 47 -0.10 10.57 0.71
CA ASP A 47 -1.18 9.62 0.52
C ASP A 47 -0.88 8.61 -0.61
N GLU A 48 -0.40 9.10 -1.74
CA GLU A 48 -0.11 8.25 -2.90
C GLU A 48 1.13 7.36 -2.70
N ALA A 49 2.14 7.83 -1.94
CA ALA A 49 3.25 6.97 -1.50
C ALA A 49 2.75 5.86 -0.55
N GLY A 50 1.83 6.20 0.36
CA GLY A 50 1.19 5.24 1.25
C GLY A 50 0.40 4.18 0.49
N LEU A 51 -0.38 4.58 -0.51
CA LEU A 51 -1.12 3.66 -1.39
C LEU A 51 -0.16 2.74 -2.16
N LEU A 52 0.90 3.29 -2.76
CA LEU A 52 1.94 2.50 -3.44
C LEU A 52 2.55 1.44 -2.51
N LEU A 53 2.93 1.85 -1.28
CA LEU A 53 3.48 0.93 -0.27
C LEU A 53 2.48 -0.16 0.11
N ALA A 54 1.20 0.19 0.30
CA ALA A 54 0.16 -0.76 0.65
C ALA A 54 -0.09 -1.78 -0.48
N HIS A 55 -0.16 -1.33 -1.73
CA HIS A 55 -0.27 -2.20 -2.90
C HIS A 55 0.95 -3.12 -3.04
N ALA A 56 2.17 -2.60 -2.83
CA ALA A 56 3.40 -3.38 -2.86
C ALA A 56 3.43 -4.43 -1.73
N ALA A 57 3.02 -4.05 -0.52
CA ALA A 57 2.93 -4.95 0.63
C ALA A 57 1.93 -6.09 0.39
N LEU A 58 0.84 -5.83 -0.32
CA LEU A 58 -0.13 -6.84 -0.75
C LEU A 58 0.28 -7.58 -2.04
N ALA A 59 1.47 -7.33 -2.57
CA ALA A 59 1.97 -7.87 -3.83
C ALA A 59 1.02 -7.67 -5.03
N GLY A 60 0.24 -6.58 -5.03
CA GLY A 60 -0.79 -6.31 -6.04
C GLY A 60 -1.93 -7.34 -6.06
N LEU A 61 -2.13 -8.07 -4.96
CA LEU A 61 -3.24 -9.01 -4.79
C LEU A 61 -4.36 -8.44 -3.92
N GLY A 62 -4.31 -7.14 -3.62
CA GLY A 62 -5.41 -6.40 -3.02
C GLY A 62 -5.49 -5.00 -3.62
N GLU A 63 -6.72 -4.50 -3.73
CA GLU A 63 -7.01 -3.12 -4.08
C GLU A 63 -6.98 -2.28 -2.79
N VAL A 64 -6.40 -1.09 -2.89
CA VAL A 64 -6.25 -0.14 -1.78
C VAL A 64 -6.59 1.25 -2.32
N TRP A 65 -7.46 1.97 -1.63
CA TRP A 65 -7.84 3.34 -1.99
C TRP A 65 -8.19 4.16 -0.75
N LEU A 66 -8.35 5.46 -0.96
CA LEU A 66 -8.84 6.39 0.05
C LEU A 66 -10.31 6.71 -0.21
N GLU A 67 -11.16 6.52 0.80
CA GLU A 67 -12.51 7.05 0.83
C GLU A 67 -12.49 8.51 1.26
N ALA A 68 -13.37 9.33 0.69
CA ALA A 68 -13.47 10.74 1.03
C ALA A 68 -14.05 10.96 2.43
N CYS A 69 -13.53 11.98 3.13
CA CYS A 69 -13.98 12.34 4.47
C CYS A 69 -15.45 12.78 4.45
N GLY A 70 -16.23 12.34 5.43
CA GLY A 70 -17.59 12.80 5.66
C GLY A 70 -18.63 12.31 4.64
N THR A 71 -18.24 11.40 3.75
CA THR A 71 -19.11 10.79 2.76
C THR A 71 -19.25 9.28 2.98
N PRO A 72 -20.43 8.69 2.68
CA PRO A 72 -20.59 7.25 2.74
C PRO A 72 -19.58 6.55 1.83
N PRO A 73 -18.99 5.44 2.28
CA PRO A 73 -17.97 4.73 1.50
C PRO A 73 -18.53 4.22 0.17
N HIS A 74 -17.71 4.26 -0.87
CA HIS A 74 -18.09 3.92 -2.24
C HIS A 74 -18.46 2.44 -2.42
N HIS A 75 -17.98 1.56 -1.53
CA HIS A 75 -18.26 0.12 -1.58
C HIS A 75 -19.32 -0.33 -0.56
N HIS A 76 -20.37 -0.98 -1.09
CA HIS A 76 -21.47 -1.64 -0.38
C HIS A 76 -21.05 -2.87 0.47
N ARG A 77 -19.75 -3.07 0.69
CA ARG A 77 -19.16 -4.17 1.46
C ARG A 77 -18.70 -3.75 2.86
N ILE A 78 -18.67 -2.46 3.17
CA ILE A 78 -18.58 -2.01 4.57
C ILE A 78 -19.95 -2.25 5.18
N HIS A 79 -20.06 -3.26 6.03
CA HIS A 79 -21.32 -3.56 6.69
C HIS A 79 -21.74 -2.36 7.55
N PRO A 80 -22.96 -1.80 7.37
CA PRO A 80 -23.42 -0.65 8.14
C PRO A 80 -23.42 -0.89 9.65
N ALA A 81 -23.58 -2.15 10.08
CA ALA A 81 -23.54 -2.56 11.48
C ALA A 81 -22.12 -2.51 12.10
N SER A 82 -21.08 -2.34 11.30
CA SER A 82 -19.68 -2.26 11.72
C SER A 82 -19.05 -0.88 11.52
N ASP A 83 -19.81 0.09 11.00
CA ASP A 83 -19.32 1.46 10.82
C ASP A 83 -19.71 2.33 12.03
N PRO A 84 -18.75 2.69 12.91
CA PRO A 84 -19.04 3.56 14.06
C PRO A 84 -19.36 5.00 13.66
N TRP A 85 -19.21 5.36 12.37
CA TRP A 85 -19.40 6.72 11.86
C TRP A 85 -20.66 6.91 11.01
N ASP A 86 -21.51 5.88 10.87
CA ASP A 86 -22.74 5.92 10.05
C ASP A 86 -22.50 6.49 8.63
N GLY A 87 -21.43 6.04 8.00
CA GLY A 87 -21.00 6.48 6.67
C GLY A 87 -20.45 7.91 6.64
N ARG A 88 -20.04 8.50 7.76
CA ARG A 88 -19.58 9.91 7.81
C ARG A 88 -18.32 10.08 8.65
N CYS A 89 -17.33 9.20 8.47
CA CYS A 89 -16.05 9.33 9.14
C CYS A 89 -15.39 10.68 8.78
N PRO A 90 -14.98 11.50 9.76
CA PRO A 90 -14.40 12.82 9.48
C PRO A 90 -12.95 12.76 8.96
N TRP A 91 -12.37 11.56 8.83
CA TRP A 91 -11.00 11.34 8.36
C TRP A 91 -10.97 10.51 7.07
N PRO A 92 -9.88 10.58 6.29
CA PRO A 92 -9.67 9.66 5.19
C PRO A 92 -9.67 8.23 5.70
N ILE A 93 -10.39 7.34 5.03
CA ILE A 93 -10.38 5.92 5.34
C ILE A 93 -9.56 5.21 4.27
N VAL A 94 -8.58 4.42 4.69
CA VAL A 94 -7.92 3.46 3.81
C VAL A 94 -8.83 2.24 3.71
N ALA A 95 -9.41 2.02 2.53
CA ALA A 95 -10.21 0.85 2.24
C ALA A 95 -9.38 -0.18 1.46
N VAL A 96 -9.62 -1.45 1.75
CA VAL A 96 -8.84 -2.57 1.19
C VAL A 96 -9.78 -3.73 0.86
N GLU A 97 -9.60 -4.34 -0.31
CA GLU A 97 -10.22 -5.63 -0.64
C GLU A 97 -9.21 -6.58 -1.30
N SER A 98 -9.38 -7.88 -1.10
CA SER A 98 -8.55 -8.90 -1.72
C SER A 98 -9.34 -10.18 -1.93
N GLU A 99 -9.26 -10.73 -3.14
CA GLU A 99 -9.78 -12.07 -3.46
C GLU A 99 -8.78 -13.19 -3.12
N ALA A 100 -7.56 -12.84 -2.71
CA ALA A 100 -6.50 -13.78 -2.34
C ALA A 100 -5.93 -13.45 -0.94
N PRO A 101 -6.76 -13.34 0.12
CA PRO A 101 -6.37 -12.76 1.41
C PRO A 101 -5.24 -13.52 2.11
N ILE A 102 -5.12 -14.84 1.92
CA ILE A 102 -4.00 -15.60 2.49
C ILE A 102 -2.67 -15.20 1.82
N ALA A 103 -2.65 -15.08 0.49
CA ALA A 103 -1.46 -14.69 -0.24
C ALA A 103 -1.12 -13.21 -0.04
N ALA A 104 -2.12 -12.33 -0.09
CA ALA A 104 -1.94 -10.89 0.06
C ALA A 104 -1.60 -10.51 1.51
N CYS A 105 -2.39 -10.96 2.49
CA CYS A 105 -2.27 -10.49 3.86
C CYS A 105 -1.23 -11.28 4.65
N LEU A 106 -1.23 -12.62 4.59
CA LEU A 106 -0.35 -13.44 5.44
C LEU A 106 1.00 -13.75 4.78
N ALA A 107 1.01 -14.04 3.48
CA ALA A 107 2.24 -14.40 2.77
C ALA A 107 3.03 -13.18 2.25
N SER A 108 2.47 -11.97 2.35
CA SER A 108 3.10 -10.75 1.83
C SER A 108 3.02 -9.58 2.83
N GLN A 109 1.83 -9.05 3.13
CA GLN A 109 1.68 -7.82 3.92
C GLN A 109 2.10 -7.97 5.38
N TYR A 110 1.88 -9.15 5.98
CA TYR A 110 2.12 -9.39 7.38
C TYR A 110 3.58 -9.08 7.75
N ALA A 111 3.77 -8.18 8.71
CA ALA A 111 5.08 -7.79 9.25
C ALA A 111 5.65 -8.87 10.18
N GLY A 112 5.77 -10.10 9.68
CA GLY A 112 6.19 -11.28 10.44
C GLY A 112 7.70 -11.46 10.55
N TRP A 113 8.50 -10.69 9.81
CA TRP A 113 9.96 -10.79 9.83
C TRP A 113 10.58 -9.66 10.65
N LYS A 114 11.13 -10.02 11.82
CA LYS A 114 11.98 -9.12 12.60
C LYS A 114 13.35 -8.99 11.94
N VAL A 115 13.69 -7.79 11.49
CA VAL A 115 15.05 -7.41 11.10
C VAL A 115 15.73 -6.80 12.33
N SER A 116 16.90 -7.31 12.70
CA SER A 116 17.72 -6.79 13.79
C SER A 116 19.18 -6.69 13.35
N GLU A 117 19.89 -5.76 13.98
CA GLU A 117 21.33 -5.58 13.84
C GLU A 117 22.14 -6.75 14.44
#